data_AF-A0A9N9H7A2-F1
#
_entry.id   AF-A0A9N9H7A2-F1
#
_cell.length_a   1.000
_cell.length_b   1.000
_cell.length_c   1.000
_cell.angle_alpha   90.00
_cell.angle_beta   90.00
_cell.angle_gamma   90.00
#
_symmetry.space_group_name_H-M   'P 1'
#
loop_
_entity.id
_entity.type
_entity.pdbx_description
1 polymer ?
#
loop_
_entity_poly.entity_id
_entity_poly.type
_entity_poly.pdbx_seq_one_letter_code
_entity_poly.pdbx_strand_id
1 'polypeptide(L)' 'IPAYQINIPISDVFYDPPIPAIGYVPLVSHPAIPGGNFIIDLYKIQQIILKRQPR' A
#
# COMPACT_ATOMS: atom_id res chain seq x y z
N ILE A 1 -10.69 -12.54 -0.88
CA ILE A 1 -9.73 -12.07 0.14
C ILE A 1 -10.26 -12.54 1.49
N PRO A 2 -9.43 -13.09 2.40
CA PRO A 2 -9.89 -13.46 3.73
C PRO A 2 -10.50 -12.26 4.46
N ALA A 3 -11.59 -12.45 5.21
CA ALA A 3 -12.34 -11.35 5.84
C ALA A 3 -11.53 -10.54 6.88
N TYR A 4 -10.44 -11.11 7.39
CA TYR A 4 -9.52 -10.47 8.33
C TYR A 4 -8.38 -9.71 7.65
N GLN A 5 -8.34 -9.66 6.31
CA GLN A 5 -7.30 -8.97 5.56
C GLN A 5 -7.86 -7.76 4.82
N ILE A 6 -7.18 -6.63 4.99
CA ILE A 6 -7.41 -5.42 4.20
C ILE A 6 -6.27 -5.33 3.19
N ASN A 7 -6.62 -5.17 1.92
CA ASN A 7 -5.67 -5.09 0.82
C ASN A 7 -5.82 -3.74 0.12
N ILE A 8 -4.81 -2.88 0.25
CA ILE A 8 -4.82 -1.52 -0.28
C ILE A 8 -3.78 -1.43 -1.41
N PRO A 9 -4.16 -1.12 -2.64
CA PRO A 9 -3.21 -0.85 -3.72
C PRO A 9 -2.23 0.26 -3.31
N ILE A 10 -0.93 0.07 -3.58
CA ILE A 10 0.07 1.10 -3.27
C ILE A 10 -0.23 2.39 -4.05
N SER A 11 -0.79 2.28 -5.25
CA SER A 11 -1.22 3.41 -6.09
C SER A 11 -2.29 4.29 -5.46
N ASP A 12 -3.13 3.75 -4.57
CA ASP A 12 -4.18 4.52 -3.91
C ASP A 12 -3.62 5.38 -2.78
N VAL A 13 -2.46 5.00 -2.22
CA VAL A 13 -1.77 5.72 -1.14
C VAL A 13 -0.72 6.67 -1.70
N PHE A 14 0.04 6.21 -2.69
CA PHE A 14 1.13 6.95 -3.34
C PHE A 14 0.76 7.21 -4.80
N TYR A 15 -0.28 8.02 -4.99
CA TYR A 15 -0.74 8.40 -6.33
C TYR A 15 0.29 9.31 -7.01
N ASP A 16 0.73 8.90 -8.19
CA ASP A 16 1.54 9.73 -9.09
C ASP A 16 0.64 10.27 -10.22
N PRO A 17 0.31 11.57 -10.22
CA PRO A 17 -0.57 12.13 -11.22
C PRO A 17 0.07 12.09 -12.62
N PRO A 18 -0.72 11.83 -13.67
CA PRO A 18 -0.21 11.93 -15.03
C PRO A 18 0.20 13.38 -15.32
N ILE A 19 1.47 13.60 -15.63
CA ILE A 19 1.99 14.90 -16.04
C ILE A 19 1.68 15.08 -17.54
N PRO A 20 0.96 16.15 -17.96
CA PRO A 20 0.71 16.40 -19.37
C PRO A 20 2.02 16.60 -20.12
N ALA A 21 2.25 15.79 -21.17
CA ALA A 21 3.45 15.88 -21.98
C ALA A 21 3.38 17.11 -22.92
N ILE A 22 3.75 18.29 -22.41
CA ILE A 22 4.04 19.46 -23.24
C ILE A 22 5.48 19.38 -23.74
N GLY A 23 5.73 18.50 -24.71
CA GLY A 23 6.99 18.43 -25.47
C GLY A 23 8.22 17.86 -24.73
N TYR A 24 8.14 17.59 -23.43
CA TYR A 24 9.16 16.89 -22.66
C TYR A 24 8.58 15.63 -22.05
N VAL A 25 9.13 14.47 -22.39
CA VAL A 25 8.84 13.20 -21.72
C VAL A 25 9.97 12.99 -20.71
N PRO A 26 9.73 13.14 -19.40
CA PRO A 26 10.72 12.77 -18.41
C PRO A 26 11.02 11.27 -18.57
N LEU A 27 12.28 10.87 -18.41
CA LEU A 27 12.61 9.46 -18.24
C LEU A 27 11.89 8.99 -16.98
N VAL A 28 10.76 8.31 -17.16
CA VAL A 28 9.83 7.97 -16.07
C VAL A 28 10.62 7.14 -15.05
N SER A 29 10.83 7.69 -13.86
CA SER A 29 11.18 6.88 -12.70
C SER A 29 9.94 6.04 -12.42
N HIS A 30 9.93 4.80 -12.90
CA HIS A 30 8.88 3.83 -12.60
C HIS A 30 8.50 3.93 -11.12
N PRO A 31 7.22 3.84 -10.74
CA PRO A 31 6.85 3.80 -9.33
C PRO A 31 7.71 2.70 -8.69
N ALA A 32 8.33 3.00 -7.54
CA ALA A 32 9.35 2.12 -6.95
C ALA A 32 8.87 0.67 -6.77
N ILE A 33 7.55 0.43 -6.77
CA ILE A 33 6.91 -0.88 -6.82
C ILE A 33 5.63 -0.79 -7.69
N PRO A 34 5.70 -1.10 -9.00
CA PRO A 34 4.50 -1.16 -9.83
C PRO A 34 3.65 -2.39 -9.44
N GLY A 35 2.39 -2.17 -9.06
CA GLY A 35 1.40 -3.25 -8.85
C GLY A 35 1.44 -3.95 -7.49
N GLY A 36 2.09 -3.36 -6.48
CA GLY A 36 2.08 -3.90 -5.12
C GLY A 36 0.84 -3.48 -4.31
N ASN A 37 0.54 -4.24 -3.26
CA ASN A 37 -0.50 -3.91 -2.28
C ASN A 37 0.09 -3.88 -0.86
N PHE A 38 -0.41 -2.97 -0.02
CA PHE A 38 -0.31 -3.11 1.41
C PHE A 38 -1.31 -4.16 1.88
N ILE A 39 -0.80 -5.20 2.55
CA ILE A 39 -1.63 -6.24 3.16
C ILE A 39 -1.62 -6.03 4.68
N ILE A 40 -2.79 -5.70 5.23
CA ILE A 40 -2.99 -5.55 6.67
C ILE A 40 -3.72 -6.79 7.16
N ASP A 41 -3.06 -7.56 8.02
CA ASP A 41 -3.62 -8.76 8.65
C ASP A 41 -4.14 -8.42 10.05
N LEU A 42 -5.47 -8.28 10.17
CA LEU A 42 -6.12 -7.90 11.41
C LEU A 42 -6.01 -8.99 12.49
N TYR A 43 -5.94 -10.25 12.09
CA TYR A 43 -5.73 -11.35 13.03
C TYR A 43 -4.34 -11.25 13.67
N LYS A 44 -3.29 -11.03 12.86
CA LYS A 44 -1.93 -10.82 13.37
C LYS A 44 -1.87 -9.62 14.32
N ILE A 45 -2.52 -8.51 13.97
CA ILE A 45 -2.59 -7.32 14.82
C ILE A 45 -3.27 -7.67 16.16
N GLN A 46 -4.43 -8.34 16.13
CA GLN A 46 -5.14 -8.76 17.33
C GLN A 46 -4.24 -9.60 18.26
N GLN A 47 -3.51 -10.57 17.69
CA GLN A 47 -2.58 -11.39 18.49
C GLN A 47 -1.44 -10.57 19.12
N ILE A 48 -0.93 -9.56 18.42
CA ILE A 48 0.10 -8.66 18.97
C ILE A 48 -0.47 -7.85 20.14
N ILE A 49 -1.68 -7.32 20.00
CA ILE A 49 -2.33 -6.54 21.07
C ILE A 49 -2.59 -7.41 22.29
N LEU A 50 -3.20 -8.60 22.12
CA LEU A 50 -3.47 -9.53 23.22
C LEU A 50 -2.20 -9.89 24.01
N LYS A 51 -1.06 -10.08 23.33
CA LYS A 51 0.22 -10.37 23.99
C LYS A 51 0.81 -9.19 24.77
N ARG A 52 0.40 -7.96 24.44
CA ARG A 52 0.92 -6.73 25.04
C ARG A 52 0.01 -6.17 26.12
N GLN A 53 -1.17 -6.75 26.33
CA GLN A 53 -2.07 -6.30 27.38
C GLN A 53 -1.48 -6.65 28.76
N PRO A 54 -1.31 -5.67 29.66
CA PRO A 54 -1.00 -5.95 31.05
C PRO A 54 -2.18 -6.70 31.68
N ARG A 55 -1.87 -7.59 32.61
CA ARG A 55 -2.87 -8.31 33.42
C ARG A 55 -3.67 -7.36 34.29
#